data_AF-A0A1N7PEW2-F1
#
_entry.id   AF-A0A1N7PEW2-F1
#
_cell.length_a   1.000
_cell.length_b   1.000
_cell.length_c   1.000
_cell.angle_alpha   90.00
_cell.angle_beta   90.00
_cell.angle_gamma   90.00
#
_symmetry.space_group_name_H-M   'P 1'
#
loop_
_entity.id
_entity.type
_entity.pdbx_description
1 polymer ?
#
loop_
_entity_poly.entity_id
_entity_poly.type
_entity_poly.pdbx_seq_one_letter_code
_entity_poly.pdbx_strand_id
1 'polypeptide(L)' 'MKNLKKISREKASQINGGKMDRCNEFNPCTAGWCCNGICSPFICIE' A
#
# COMPACT_ATOMS: atom_id res chain seq x y z
N MET A 1 19.26 -18.80 -13.93
CA MET A 1 18.37 -17.92 -13.14
C MET A 1 17.59 -18.81 -12.18
N LYS A 2 17.75 -18.64 -10.86
CA LYS A 2 17.20 -19.55 -9.84
C LYS A 2 15.66 -19.54 -9.92
N ASN A 3 15.05 -20.72 -9.82
CA ASN A 3 13.62 -20.99 -9.89
C ASN A 3 12.79 -20.04 -9.01
N LEU A 4 12.30 -18.94 -9.58
CA LEU A 4 11.31 -18.10 -8.94
C LEU A 4 9.98 -18.84 -8.95
N LYS A 5 9.61 -19.45 -7.81
CA LYS A 5 8.27 -20.03 -7.62
C LYS A 5 7.24 -18.93 -7.97
N LYS A 6 6.37 -19.21 -8.95
CA LYS A 6 5.23 -18.33 -9.27
C LYS A 6 4.37 -18.22 -8.02
N ILE A 7 4.50 -17.10 -7.33
CA ILE A 7 3.68 -16.74 -6.18
C ILE A 7 2.30 -16.31 -6.71
N SER A 8 1.23 -16.63 -5.98
CA SER A 8 -0.12 -16.18 -6.35
C SER A 8 -0.23 -14.65 -6.21
N ARG A 9 -1.12 -14.00 -6.98
CA ARG A 9 -1.29 -12.54 -6.95
C ARG A 9 -1.56 -11.99 -5.56
N GLU A 10 -2.37 -12.69 -4.75
CA GLU A 10 -2.64 -12.31 -3.36
C GLU A 10 -1.39 -12.40 -2.48
N LYS A 11 -0.57 -13.44 -2.67
CA LYS A 11 0.65 -13.65 -1.89
C LYS A 11 1.75 -12.69 -2.32
N ALA A 12 1.81 -12.33 -3.61
CA ALA A 12 2.63 -11.23 -4.10
C ALA A 12 2.19 -9.89 -3.52
N SER A 13 0.88 -9.65 -3.45
CA SER A 13 0.31 -8.46 -2.81
C SER A 13 0.80 -8.39 -1.37
N GLN A 14 0.57 -9.43 -0.56
CA GLN A 14 1.00 -9.49 0.85
C GLN A 14 2.52 -9.27 1.04
N ILE A 15 3.36 -9.93 0.22
CA ILE A 15 4.82 -9.79 0.28
C ILE A 15 5.27 -8.38 -0.14
N ASN A 16 4.61 -7.79 -1.13
CA ASN A 16 4.87 -6.41 -1.57
C ASN A 16 4.12 -5.36 -0.73
N GLY A 17 3.55 -5.75 0.42
CA GLY A 17 2.77 -4.87 1.31
C GLY A 17 1.33 -4.73 0.85
N GLY A 18 0.54 -5.81 1.01
CA GLY A 18 -0.76 -6.02 0.39
C GLY A 18 -1.60 -4.76 0.29
N LYS A 19 -1.82 -4.29 -0.96
CA LYS A 19 -2.55 -3.05 -1.30
C LYS A 19 -2.46 -1.99 -0.19
N MET A 20 -1.25 -1.73 0.30
CA MET A 20 -0.97 -0.55 1.09
C MET A 20 -1.28 0.59 0.12
N ASP A 21 -2.45 1.20 0.27
CA ASP A 21 -2.91 2.27 -0.62
C ASP A 21 -1.92 3.42 -0.47
N ARG A 22 -0.89 3.38 -1.31
CA ARG A 22 0.12 4.41 -1.38
C ARG A 22 -0.59 5.64 -1.88
N CYS A 23 -0.40 6.71 -1.15
CA CYS A 23 -1.04 7.95 -1.44
C CYS A 23 -0.01 8.94 -1.97
N ASN A 24 -0.46 9.77 -2.90
CA ASN A 24 0.29 10.88 -3.45
C ASN A 24 -0.71 11.92 -3.97
N GLU A 25 -0.22 13.00 -4.59
CA GLU A 25 -1.07 14.07 -5.13
C GLU A 25 -2.13 13.58 -6.13
N PHE A 26 -1.85 12.49 -6.86
CA PHE A 26 -2.75 11.92 -7.87
C PHE A 26 -3.58 10.73 -7.36
N ASN A 27 -3.22 10.17 -6.20
CA ASN A 27 -3.89 9.05 -5.55
C ASN A 27 -4.19 9.45 -4.10
N PRO A 28 -5.27 10.22 -3.87
CA PRO A 28 -5.66 10.60 -2.53
C PRO A 28 -6.18 9.38 -1.75
N CYS A 29 -6.03 9.44 -0.43
CA CYS A 29 -6.65 8.46 0.45
C CYS A 29 -8.16 8.61 0.50
N THR A 30 -8.84 7.55 0.96
CA THR A 30 -10.25 7.61 1.34
C THR A 30 -10.48 8.77 2.30
N ALA A 31 -11.63 9.44 2.18
CA ALA A 31 -11.98 10.57 3.04
C ALA A 31 -11.81 10.23 4.54
N GLY A 32 -11.16 11.13 5.28
CA GLY A 32 -10.84 10.95 6.70
C GLY A 32 -9.55 10.19 7.00
N TRP A 33 -8.84 9.71 5.98
CA TRP A 33 -7.52 9.09 6.12
C TRP A 33 -6.43 10.07 5.71
N CYS A 34 -5.29 9.97 6.37
CA CYS A 34 -4.14 10.80 6.12
C CYS A 34 -3.14 10.15 5.17
N CYS A 35 -2.47 11.01 4.40
CA CYS A 35 -1.49 10.60 3.42
C CYS A 35 -0.06 10.95 3.86
N ASN A 36 0.69 9.94 4.32
CA ASN A 36 2.13 10.05 4.62
C ASN A 36 2.92 9.03 3.80
N GLY A 37 2.70 8.99 2.49
CA GLY A 37 3.23 7.97 1.57
C GLY A 37 2.47 6.64 1.59
N ILE A 38 1.69 6.39 2.64
CA ILE A 38 0.70 5.32 2.77
C ILE A 38 -0.54 5.92 3.44
N CYS A 39 -1.73 5.50 3.01
CA CYS A 39 -2.97 5.86 3.67
C CYS A 39 -3.04 5.27 5.08
N SER A 40 -3.23 6.15 6.07
CA SER A 40 -3.38 5.77 7.47
C SER A 40 -4.68 6.35 8.04
N PRO A 41 -5.44 5.59 8.83
CA PRO A 41 -6.66 6.08 9.48
C PRO A 41 -6.36 7.06 10.63
N PHE A 42 -5.10 7.23 11.02
CA PHE A 42 -4.71 8.20 12.05
C PHE A 42 -4.62 9.60 11.47
N ILE A 43 -5.14 10.57 12.21
CA ILE A 43 -5.02 12.01 11.98
C ILE A 43 -3.54 12.33 11.72
N CYS A 44 -3.26 13.16 10.71
CA CYS A 44 -1.91 13.64 10.41
C CYS A 44 -1.44 14.39 11.65
N ILE A 45 -0.61 13.77 12.49
CA ILE A 45 0.03 14.48 13.59
C ILE A 45 1.13 15.30 12.93
N GLU A 46 0.95 16.63 12.92
CA GLU A 46 1.95 17.62 12.48
C GLU A 46 3.26 17.51 13.27
#